data_AF-A0A7W1FM18-F1
#
_entry.id   AF-A0A7W1FM18-F1
#
_cell.length_a   1.000
_cell.length_b   1.000
_cell.length_c   1.000
_cell.angle_alpha   90.00
_cell.angle_beta   90.00
_cell.angle_gamma   90.00
#
_symmetry.space_group_name_H-M   'P 1'
#
loop_
_entity.id
_entity.type
_entity.pdbx_description
1 polymer ?
#
loop_
_entity_poly.entity_id
_entity_poly.type
_entity_poly.pdbx_seq_one_letter_code
_entity_poly.pdbx_strand_id
1 'polypeptide(L)'
;MITYLVAECRLDLYTRFLEPAGVVPAQRRTAELTAMIIQWVASAQGVAALPSWAIDQRQTHVVVRPLGRKGLAADLFALARAGDQGTAHLDAFVAMIRRESFRALDGITQVPGRGRTDPSSAGADRRAGRRW
;
A
#
# COMPACT_ATOMS: atom_id res chain seq x y z
N MET A 1 10.54 10.30 -12.42
CA MET A 1 9.55 9.70 -11.50
C MET A 1 9.95 10.00 -10.07
N ILE A 2 9.00 10.33 -9.22
CA ILE A 2 9.20 10.68 -7.81
C ILE A 2 8.56 9.59 -6.94
N THR A 3 9.30 9.03 -5.99
CA THR A 3 8.83 7.93 -5.11
C THR A 3 9.23 8.15 -3.66
N TYR A 4 8.68 7.35 -2.75
CA TYR A 4 9.24 7.24 -1.39
C TYR A 4 10.66 6.67 -1.38
N LEU A 5 11.38 6.90 -0.28
CA LEU A 5 12.74 6.42 -0.03
C LEU A 5 12.76 4.93 0.33
N VAL A 6 12.41 4.07 -0.63
CA VAL A 6 12.42 2.60 -0.49
C VAL A 6 13.05 1.93 -1.71
N ALA A 7 13.49 0.67 -1.60
CA ALA A 7 13.99 -0.06 -2.76
C ALA A 7 12.90 -0.28 -3.82
N GLU A 8 13.28 -0.34 -5.11
CA GLU A 8 12.33 -0.52 -6.23
C GLU A 8 11.54 -1.84 -6.10
N CYS A 9 12.21 -2.90 -5.66
CA CYS A 9 11.59 -4.21 -5.42
C CYS A 9 10.51 -4.21 -4.32
N ARG A 10 10.42 -3.15 -3.50
CA ARG A 10 9.37 -2.97 -2.48
C ARG A 10 8.22 -2.09 -2.95
N LEU A 11 8.31 -1.52 -4.15
CA LEU A 11 7.28 -0.66 -4.72
C LEU A 11 6.45 -1.46 -5.71
N ASP A 12 5.18 -1.65 -5.39
CA ASP A 12 4.20 -2.29 -6.27
C ASP A 12 4.13 -1.62 -7.65
N LEU A 13 4.42 -0.31 -7.74
CA LEU A 13 4.53 0.39 -9.03
C LEU A 13 5.59 -0.25 -9.94
N TYR A 14 6.74 -0.63 -9.39
CA TYR A 14 7.80 -1.26 -10.16
C TYR A 14 7.44 -2.71 -10.45
N THR A 15 7.24 -3.51 -9.40
CA THR A 15 7.09 -4.96 -9.51
C THR A 15 5.81 -5.42 -10.19
N ARG A 16 4.72 -4.63 -10.10
CA ARG A 16 3.40 -5.02 -10.60
C ARG A 16 2.90 -4.19 -11.77
N PHE A 17 3.61 -3.14 -12.18
CA PHE A 17 3.18 -2.26 -13.28
C PHE A 17 4.28 -1.94 -14.30
N LEU A 18 5.44 -1.43 -13.87
CA LEU A 18 6.50 -1.02 -14.79
C LEU A 18 7.34 -2.19 -15.32
N GLU A 19 7.79 -3.09 -14.44
CA GLU A 19 8.60 -4.27 -14.81
C GLU A 19 7.86 -5.20 -15.79
N PRO A 20 6.58 -5.58 -15.57
CA PRO A 20 5.84 -6.39 -16.53
C PRO A 20 5.66 -5.72 -17.90
N ALA A 21 5.73 -4.39 -17.97
CA ALA A 21 5.66 -3.63 -19.20
C ALA A 21 7.03 -3.39 -19.86
N GLY A 22 8.14 -3.83 -19.23
CA GLY A 22 9.49 -3.56 -19.71
C GLY A 22 9.88 -2.08 -19.67
N VAL A 23 9.22 -1.27 -18.83
CA VAL A 23 9.42 0.17 -18.76
C VAL A 23 10.36 0.52 -17.61
N VAL A 24 11.40 1.30 -17.89
CA VAL A 24 12.30 1.86 -16.87
C VAL A 24 12.16 3.38 -16.88
N PRO A 25 11.87 4.01 -15.72
CA PRO A 25 11.85 5.47 -15.63
C PRO A 25 13.21 6.08 -15.96
N ALA A 26 13.24 7.14 -16.78
CA ALA A 26 14.48 7.81 -17.17
C ALA A 26 15.27 8.40 -15.98
N GLN A 27 14.57 8.87 -14.95
CA GLN A 27 15.17 9.33 -13.70
C GLN A 27 14.26 8.99 -12.53
N ARG A 28 14.87 8.58 -11.41
CA ARG A 28 14.21 8.43 -10.11
C ARG A 28 14.67 9.52 -9.16
N ARG A 29 13.72 10.18 -8.50
CA ARG A 29 13.97 11.06 -7.35
C ARG A 29 13.17 10.56 -6.17
N THR A 30 13.69 10.73 -4.96
CA THR A 30 13.02 10.29 -3.74
C THR A 30 12.72 11.46 -2.82
N ALA A 31 11.63 11.35 -2.07
CA ALA A 31 11.34 12.22 -0.95
C ALA A 31 10.71 11.40 0.18
N GLU A 32 10.98 11.79 1.42
CA GLU A 32 10.41 11.10 2.59
C GLU A 32 8.95 11.48 2.82
N LEU A 33 8.60 12.75 2.55
CA LEU A 33 7.28 13.29 2.81
C LEU A 33 6.41 13.28 1.56
N THR A 34 5.20 12.71 1.68
CA THR A 34 4.18 12.75 0.62
C THR A 34 3.88 14.16 0.13
N ALA A 35 3.82 15.13 1.05
CA ALA A 35 3.59 16.54 0.72
C ALA A 35 4.65 17.11 -0.23
N MET A 36 5.92 16.73 -0.05
CA MET A 36 7.01 17.17 -0.92
C MET A 36 6.90 16.51 -2.30
N ILE A 37 6.54 15.22 -2.36
CA ILE A 37 6.25 14.53 -3.63
C ILE A 37 5.15 15.26 -4.39
N ILE A 38 4.04 15.56 -3.73
CA ILE A 38 2.90 16.29 -4.30
C ILE A 38 3.33 17.68 -4.78
N GLN A 39 4.11 18.41 -3.97
CA GLN A 39 4.59 19.74 -4.34
C GLN A 39 5.45 19.70 -5.61
N TRP A 40 6.37 18.74 -5.74
CA TRP A 40 7.18 18.59 -6.94
C TRP A 40 6.35 18.23 -8.18
N VAL A 41 5.34 17.39 -8.02
CA VAL A 41 4.40 17.08 -9.12
C VAL A 41 3.60 18.34 -9.51
N ALA A 42 3.10 19.10 -8.54
CA ALA A 42 2.40 20.36 -8.77
C ALA A 42 3.29 21.42 -9.46
N SER A 43 4.59 21.42 -9.16
CA SER A 43 5.60 22.26 -9.82
C SER A 43 6.09 21.70 -11.16
N ALA A 44 5.39 20.71 -11.73
CA ALA A 44 5.75 20.06 -13.00
C ALA A 44 7.17 19.44 -13.03
N GLN A 45 7.74 19.09 -11.87
CA GLN A 45 9.08 18.51 -11.76
C GLN A 45 9.08 16.97 -11.90
N GLY A 46 7.95 16.38 -12.25
CA GLY A 46 7.83 14.96 -12.53
C GLY A 46 6.44 14.41 -12.26
N VAL A 47 6.36 13.08 -12.21
CA VAL A 47 5.16 12.31 -11.90
C VAL A 47 5.45 11.35 -10.75
N ALA A 48 4.42 11.01 -9.98
CA ALA A 48 4.47 10.05 -8.89
C ALA A 48 3.27 9.11 -8.99
N ALA A 49 3.44 7.88 -8.51
CA ALA A 49 2.31 7.00 -8.20
C ALA A 49 2.12 6.99 -6.69
N LEU A 50 0.94 7.41 -6.25
CA LEU A 50 0.55 7.45 -4.84
C LEU A 50 -0.78 6.71 -4.69
N PRO A 51 -1.05 6.13 -3.51
CA PRO A 51 -2.38 5.59 -3.25
C PRO A 51 -3.42 6.72 -3.33
N SER A 52 -4.62 6.40 -3.82
CA SER A 52 -5.69 7.38 -4.07
C SER A 52 -6.03 8.23 -2.85
N TRP A 53 -5.99 7.62 -1.66
CA TRP A 53 -6.29 8.28 -0.40
C TRP A 53 -5.21 9.26 0.08
N ALA A 54 -4.00 9.23 -0.50
CA ALA A 54 -2.91 10.13 -0.10
C ALA A 54 -2.94 11.49 -0.79
N ILE A 55 -3.85 11.70 -1.76
CA ILE A 55 -3.97 12.95 -2.50
C ILE A 55 -5.39 13.47 -2.36
N ASP A 56 -5.53 14.67 -1.77
CA ASP A 56 -6.76 15.44 -1.92
C ASP A 56 -6.67 16.28 -3.21
N GLN A 57 -7.36 15.81 -4.26
CA GLN A 57 -7.41 16.49 -5.56
C GLN A 57 -8.07 17.87 -5.50
N ARG A 58 -8.87 18.16 -4.46
CA ARG A 58 -9.51 19.47 -4.30
C ARG A 58 -8.52 20.53 -3.81
N GLN A 59 -7.47 20.11 -3.13
CA GLN A 59 -6.48 21.00 -2.53
C GLN A 59 -5.19 21.10 -3.37
N THR A 60 -5.03 20.23 -4.35
CA THR A 60 -3.80 20.09 -5.13
C THR A 60 -4.08 20.34 -6.61
N HIS A 61 -3.30 21.21 -7.25
CA HIS A 61 -3.43 21.53 -8.68
C HIS A 61 -2.79 20.43 -9.55
N VAL A 62 -3.07 19.16 -9.25
CA VAL A 62 -2.48 17.98 -9.92
C VAL A 62 -3.57 17.15 -10.59
N VAL A 63 -3.22 16.58 -11.74
CA VAL A 63 -4.10 15.67 -12.47
C VAL A 63 -3.83 14.24 -12.01
N VAL A 64 -4.83 13.57 -11.45
CA VAL A 64 -4.73 12.16 -11.04
C VAL A 64 -5.28 11.25 -12.12
N ARG A 65 -4.60 10.13 -12.36
CA ARG A 65 -5.01 9.08 -13.31
C ARG A 65 -4.73 7.70 -12.71
N PRO A 66 -5.60 6.70 -12.94
CA PRO A 66 -5.33 5.33 -12.53
C PRO A 66 -4.14 4.75 -13.30
N LEU A 67 -3.41 3.84 -12.66
CA LEU A 67 -2.35 3.07 -13.31
C LEU A 67 -2.95 2.01 -14.24
N GLY A 68 -2.99 2.33 -15.54
CA GLY A 68 -3.60 1.47 -16.56
C GLY A 68 -5.13 1.43 -16.48
N ARG A 69 -5.75 0.55 -17.30
CA ARG A 69 -7.22 0.49 -17.45
C ARG A 69 -7.95 0.05 -16.18
N LYS A 70 -7.32 -0.79 -15.36
CA LYS A 70 -7.93 -1.38 -14.14
C LYS A 70 -7.47 -0.72 -12.85
N GLY A 71 -6.50 0.21 -12.91
CA GLY A 71 -5.79 0.66 -11.72
C GLY A 71 -4.90 -0.41 -11.11
N LEU A 72 -4.21 -0.05 -10.04
CA LEU A 72 -3.38 -0.95 -9.24
C LEU A 72 -3.87 -0.90 -7.79
N ALA A 73 -4.36 -2.03 -7.28
CA ALA A 73 -4.79 -2.18 -5.89
C ALA A 73 -3.67 -2.79 -5.05
N ALA A 74 -3.45 -2.25 -3.86
CA ALA A 74 -2.50 -2.76 -2.88
C ALA A 74 -3.24 -3.07 -1.56
N ASP A 75 -2.87 -4.18 -0.93
CA ASP A 75 -3.48 -4.60 0.32
C ASP A 75 -2.81 -3.93 1.52
N LEU A 76 -3.61 -3.43 2.46
CA LEU A 76 -3.14 -2.84 3.71
C LEU A 76 -3.51 -3.74 4.89
N PHE A 77 -2.52 -4.07 5.72
CA PHE A 77 -2.70 -4.96 6.88
C PHE A 77 -2.30 -4.25 8.17
N ALA A 78 -3.06 -4.52 9.23
CA ALA A 78 -2.64 -4.27 10.61
C ALA A 78 -2.04 -5.55 11.19
N LEU A 79 -0.83 -5.47 11.76
CA LEU A 79 -0.11 -6.60 12.33
C LEU A 79 0.11 -6.38 13.82
N ALA A 80 -0.09 -7.42 14.62
CA ALA A 80 0.21 -7.47 16.04
C ALA A 80 1.08 -8.71 16.33
N ARG A 81 1.88 -8.65 17.40
CA ARG A 81 2.68 -9.81 17.82
C ARG A 81 1.75 -10.90 18.35
N ALA A 82 2.15 -12.16 18.18
CA ALA A 82 1.35 -13.30 18.65
C ALA A 82 1.02 -13.24 20.15
N GLY A 83 1.98 -12.81 20.99
CA GLY A 83 1.78 -12.68 22.43
C GLY A 83 0.89 -11.50 22.85
N ASP A 84 0.61 -10.56 21.94
CA ASP A 84 -0.26 -9.42 22.22
C ASP A 84 -1.72 -9.70 21.79
N GLN A 85 -2.01 -10.89 21.26
CA GLN A 85 -3.37 -11.26 20.86
C GLN A 85 -4.31 -11.33 22.07
N GLY A 86 -5.53 -10.80 21.91
CA GLY A 86 -6.53 -10.72 22.98
C GLY A 86 -6.30 -9.58 23.97
N THR A 87 -5.31 -8.72 23.72
CA THR A 87 -5.10 -7.49 24.50
C THR A 87 -6.21 -6.50 24.18
N ALA A 88 -7.08 -6.22 25.15
CA ALA A 88 -8.30 -5.43 24.96
C ALA A 88 -8.07 -4.06 24.29
N HIS A 89 -7.01 -3.33 24.65
CA HIS A 89 -6.73 -2.02 24.06
C HIS A 89 -6.25 -2.12 22.60
N LEU A 90 -5.53 -3.18 22.22
CA LEU A 90 -5.13 -3.42 20.83
C LEU A 90 -6.31 -3.85 19.97
N ASP A 91 -7.18 -4.71 20.48
CA ASP A 91 -8.41 -5.10 19.78
C ASP A 91 -9.32 -3.88 19.56
N ALA A 92 -9.47 -3.03 20.58
CA ALA A 92 -10.21 -1.77 20.46
C ALA A 92 -9.56 -0.80 19.45
N PHE A 93 -8.23 -0.71 19.43
CA PHE A 93 -7.49 0.11 18.48
C PHE A 93 -7.66 -0.37 17.04
N VAL A 94 -7.54 -1.68 16.78
CA VAL A 94 -7.75 -2.28 15.46
C VAL A 94 -9.20 -2.06 14.99
N ALA A 95 -10.17 -2.24 15.88
CA ALA A 95 -11.57 -1.97 15.59
C ALA A 95 -11.81 -0.49 15.24
N MET A 96 -11.15 0.42 15.97
CA MET A 96 -11.19 1.85 15.69
C MET A 96 -10.59 2.16 14.31
N ILE A 97 -9.36 1.71 14.03
CA ILE A 97 -8.72 1.91 12.72
C ILE A 97 -9.64 1.41 11.60
N ARG A 98 -10.17 0.19 11.70
CA ARG A 98 -11.04 -0.36 10.67
C ARG A 98 -12.24 0.53 10.42
N ARG A 99 -12.94 0.97 11.48
CA ARG A 99 -14.10 1.85 11.37
C ARG A 99 -13.72 3.19 10.73
N GLU A 100 -12.65 3.81 11.20
CA GLU A 100 -12.24 5.14 10.74
C GLU A 100 -11.71 5.10 9.29
N SER A 101 -10.97 4.05 8.91
CA SER A 101 -10.48 3.87 7.54
C SER A 101 -11.63 3.78 6.54
N PHE A 102 -12.66 2.97 6.80
CA PHE A 102 -13.82 2.87 5.90
C PHE A 102 -14.71 4.12 5.92
N ARG A 103 -14.61 4.96 6.96
CA ARG A 103 -15.32 6.24 7.04
C ARG A 103 -14.59 7.36 6.28
N ALA A 104 -13.27 7.41 6.36
CA ALA A 104 -12.47 8.55 5.93
C ALA A 104 -11.71 8.34 4.62
N LEU A 105 -11.46 7.10 4.20
CA LEU A 105 -10.67 6.80 3.00
C LEU A 105 -11.57 6.34 1.86
N ASP A 106 -11.58 7.11 0.78
CA ASP A 106 -12.31 6.75 -0.44
C ASP A 106 -11.61 5.61 -1.21
N GLY A 107 -12.43 4.69 -1.73
CA GLY A 107 -11.96 3.64 -2.64
C GLY A 107 -11.22 2.47 -1.99
N ILE A 108 -11.25 2.35 -0.66
CA ILE A 108 -10.74 1.14 0.02
C ILE A 108 -11.84 0.06 0.09
N THR A 109 -11.42 -1.20 0.00
CA THR A 109 -12.30 -2.36 0.12
C THR A 109 -11.72 -3.35 1.12
N GLN A 110 -12.58 -4.11 1.80
CA GLN A 110 -12.11 -5.18 2.66
C GLN A 110 -11.51 -6.33 1.83
N VAL A 111 -10.30 -6.75 2.18
CA VAL A 111 -9.67 -7.93 1.57
C VAL A 111 -10.44 -9.19 1.99
N PRO A 112 -10.94 -10.02 1.05
CA PRO A 112 -11.66 -11.24 1.39
C PRO A 112 -10.74 -12.29 2.04
N GLY A 113 -11.21 -12.97 3.08
CA GLY A 113 -10.66 -14.28 3.46
C GLY A 113 -9.42 -14.34 4.36
N ARG A 114 -9.00 -13.26 5.04
CA ARG A 114 -7.88 -13.31 6.01
C ARG A 114 -8.25 -12.70 7.36
N GLY A 115 -9.22 -13.32 8.04
CA GLY A 115 -9.51 -13.05 9.45
C GLY A 115 -8.41 -13.64 10.34
N ARG A 116 -8.04 -12.91 11.41
CA ARG A 116 -7.12 -13.27 12.51
C ARG A 116 -6.43 -14.63 12.34
N THR A 117 -5.20 -14.63 11.83
CA THR A 117 -4.37 -15.84 11.81
C THR A 117 -4.16 -16.31 13.25
N ASP A 118 -4.81 -17.42 13.57
CA ASP A 118 -4.68 -18.11 14.85
C ASP A 118 -3.24 -18.65 14.95
N PRO A 119 -2.44 -18.28 15.96
CA PRO A 119 -1.05 -18.70 16.08
C PRO A 119 -0.90 -20.22 16.23
N SER A 120 -2.00 -20.94 16.52
CA SER A 120 -2.04 -22.41 16.57
C SER A 120 -1.84 -23.11 15.21
N SER A 121 -1.96 -22.42 14.07
CA SER A 121 -1.76 -23.04 12.74
C SER A 121 -0.33 -22.90 12.19
N ALA A 122 0.61 -22.30 12.93
CA ALA A 122 2.01 -22.15 12.53
C ALA A 122 2.91 -23.34 12.94
N GLY A 123 2.33 -24.42 13.49
CA GLY A 123 3.08 -25.53 14.10
C GLY A 123 3.05 -26.88 13.37
N ALA A 124 2.36 -27.03 12.24
CA ALA A 124 2.14 -28.34 11.64
C ALA A 124 2.21 -28.33 10.11
N ASP A 125 3.37 -28.00 9.54
CA ASP A 125 3.83 -28.70 8.35
C ASP A 125 5.36 -28.59 8.19
N ARG A 126 6.07 -29.56 8.78
CA ARG A 126 7.42 -29.92 8.34
C ARG A 126 7.32 -31.25 7.63
N ARG A 127 7.49 -31.21 6.31
CA ARG A 127 7.73 -32.31 5.35
C ARG A 127 6.49 -32.97 4.72
N ALA A 128 6.10 -32.44 3.56
CA ALA A 128 5.85 -33.17 2.31
C ALA A 128 5.83 -32.13 1.18
N GLY A 129 6.74 -32.14 0.20
CA GLY A 129 6.59 -33.00 -0.97
C GLY A 129 5.83 -32.30 -2.11
N ARG A 130 6.59 -31.82 -3.11
CA ARG A 130 6.22 -31.57 -4.53
C ARG A 130 5.51 -30.25 -4.91
N ARG A 131 6.14 -29.60 -5.93
CA ARG A 131 5.61 -28.91 -7.15
C ARG A 131 4.22 -28.25 -7.02
N TRP A 132 4.01 -26.98 -7.38
CA TRP A 132 4.58 -26.16 -8.45
C TRP A 132 4.81 -24.72 -7.99
#